data_AF-A0A496SX27-F1
#
_entry.id   AF-A0A496SX27-F1
#
_cell.length_a   1.000
_cell.length_b   1.000
_cell.length_c   1.000
_cell.angle_alpha   90.00
_cell.angle_beta   90.00
_cell.angle_gamma   90.00
#
_symmetry.space_group_name_H-M   'P 1'
#
loop_
_entity.id
_entity.type
_entity.pdbx_description
1 polymer ?
#
loop_
_entity_poly.entity_id
_entity_poly.type
_entity_poly.pdbx_seq_one_letter_code
_entity_poly.pdbx_strand_id
1 'polypeptide(L)'
;MSKGLKRRWLWFTIGLGLILLLLVDIWQADRARVARPFLPKGVVAAPGAKSVVAIVGSDDPDLSSPAPLTVSQEYVDNPHNDVEARLSKEQIEQMVYKALNLDTSERSIRNVVEPGDWVVVKPNIVTCPDGKNIHTAWGQRGWSRGTNRGQDHWGQTTDLRVVRAVIKYLIEEEGDARRITIAEGGAEWTKLGESNTNPDQEHDGWTVHWPPFDSLSYIDIINEFKDNDKGIQVDIVDLNYDDYLDKDGNSYPWTNHNPAGDPIPVPDPNGTGVTWFQRPEGYYVSKTLWECDKLINIPAMKTHDIPGETTIFKQYVGTYMHNAYEATWGKMG
;
A
#
# COMPACT_ATOMS: atom_id res chain seq x y z
N MET A 1 -6.19 48.02 -48.88
CA MET A 1 -6.99 47.08 -48.06
C MET A 1 -7.70 47.84 -46.94
N SER A 2 -9.05 47.85 -46.90
CA SER A 2 -9.80 48.66 -45.92
C SER A 2 -9.55 48.19 -44.48
N LYS A 3 -9.66 49.09 -43.49
CA LYS A 3 -9.48 48.76 -42.06
C LYS A 3 -10.36 47.58 -41.62
N GLY A 4 -11.58 47.47 -42.17
CA GLY A 4 -12.49 46.35 -41.92
C GLY A 4 -11.98 45.02 -42.50
N LEU A 5 -11.38 45.05 -43.70
CA LEU A 5 -10.83 43.84 -44.32
C LEU A 5 -9.58 43.35 -43.58
N LYS A 6 -8.71 44.27 -43.10
CA LYS A 6 -7.54 43.91 -42.26
C LYS A 6 -7.95 43.28 -40.93
N ARG A 7 -8.99 43.80 -40.28
CA ARG A 7 -9.52 43.25 -39.01
C ARG A 7 -10.11 41.86 -39.19
N ARG A 8 -10.88 41.64 -40.27
CA ARG A 8 -11.41 40.30 -40.61
C ARG A 8 -10.30 39.30 -40.92
N TRP A 9 -9.27 39.74 -41.65
CA TRP A 9 -8.12 38.89 -41.96
C TRP A 9 -7.34 38.50 -40.70
N LEU A 10 -7.13 39.45 -39.78
CA LEU A 10 -6.48 39.17 -38.49
C LEU A 10 -7.23 38.12 -37.66
N TRP A 11 -8.56 38.25 -37.53
CA TRP A 11 -9.36 37.26 -36.81
C TRP A 11 -9.37 35.89 -37.49
N PHE A 12 -9.36 35.85 -38.82
CA PHE A 12 -9.23 34.62 -39.57
C PHE A 12 -7.88 33.94 -39.31
N THR A 13 -6.77 34.69 -39.31
CA THR A 13 -5.44 34.16 -39.00
C THR A 13 -5.34 33.65 -37.57
N ILE A 14 -5.90 34.37 -36.60
CA ILE A 14 -5.93 33.93 -35.19
C ILE A 14 -6.76 32.67 -35.04
N GLY A 15 -7.96 32.62 -35.65
CA GLY A 15 -8.82 31.43 -35.64
C GLY A 15 -8.13 30.21 -36.25
N LEU A 16 -7.44 30.40 -37.38
CA LEU A 16 -6.67 29.33 -38.03
C LEU A 16 -5.51 28.86 -37.14
N GLY A 17 -4.81 29.78 -36.47
CA GLY A 17 -3.74 29.47 -35.52
C GLY A 17 -4.23 28.67 -34.32
N LEU A 18 -5.39 29.02 -33.75
CA LEU A 18 -6.01 28.29 -32.65
C LEU A 18 -6.47 26.89 -33.07
N ILE A 19 -7.02 26.74 -34.28
CA ILE A 19 -7.38 25.43 -34.84
C ILE A 19 -6.13 24.57 -35.05
N LEU A 20 -5.04 25.15 -35.58
CA LEU A 20 -3.77 24.44 -35.73
C LEU A 20 -3.20 23.99 -34.39
N LEU A 21 -3.26 24.84 -33.35
CA LEU A 21 -2.82 24.46 -32.00
C LEU A 21 -3.68 23.33 -31.41
N LEU A 22 -5.00 23.38 -31.59
CA LEU A 22 -5.90 22.28 -31.21
C LEU A 22 -5.59 20.99 -31.97
N LEU A 23 -5.27 21.06 -33.26
CA LEU A 23 -4.90 19.89 -34.05
C LEU A 23 -3.54 19.32 -33.64
N VAL A 24 -2.57 20.18 -33.31
CA VAL A 24 -1.27 19.76 -32.76
C VAL A 24 -1.46 19.13 -31.38
N ASP A 25 -2.27 19.72 -30.52
CA ASP A 25 -2.61 19.16 -29.20
C ASP A 25 -3.33 17.82 -29.34
N ILE A 26 -4.30 17.68 -30.25
CA ILE A 26 -4.99 16.41 -30.53
C ILE A 26 -4.06 15.34 -31.14
N TRP A 27 -3.02 15.75 -31.87
CA TRP A 27 -2.03 14.87 -32.51
C TRP A 27 -0.90 14.47 -31.54
N GLN A 28 -0.48 15.38 -30.65
CA GLN A 28 0.53 15.15 -29.61
C GLN A 28 -0.05 14.58 -28.32
N ALA A 29 -1.36 14.77 -28.08
CA ALA A 29 -2.06 14.12 -27.00
C ALA A 29 -1.81 12.63 -27.13
N ASP A 30 -1.10 12.09 -26.14
CA ASP A 30 -0.68 10.71 -26.12
C ASP A 30 -1.92 9.81 -26.18
N ARG A 31 -2.26 9.34 -27.38
CA ARG A 31 -3.38 8.44 -27.63
C ARG A 31 -3.00 6.99 -27.40
N ALA A 32 -1.98 6.71 -26.59
CA ALA A 32 -1.63 5.36 -26.17
C ALA A 32 -2.79 4.76 -25.36
N ARG A 33 -3.80 4.23 -26.06
CA ARG A 33 -4.81 3.29 -25.54
C ARG A 33 -4.21 1.91 -25.25
N VAL A 34 -2.91 1.75 -25.47
CA VAL A 34 -2.17 0.54 -25.20
C VAL A 34 -1.25 0.89 -24.05
N ALA A 35 -1.42 0.20 -22.92
CA ALA A 35 -0.45 0.23 -21.83
C ALA A 35 0.94 0.16 -22.44
N ARG A 36 1.75 1.21 -22.30
CA ARG A 36 3.14 1.13 -22.74
C ARG A 36 3.73 0.00 -21.92
N PRO A 37 4.15 -1.13 -22.51
CA PRO A 37 4.78 -2.17 -21.74
C PRO A 37 6.01 -1.53 -21.13
N PHE A 38 5.97 -1.31 -19.82
CA PHE A 38 7.16 -1.06 -19.04
C PHE A 38 7.90 -2.40 -19.03
N LEU A 39 8.71 -2.61 -20.05
CA LEU A 39 9.76 -3.60 -20.01
C LEU A 39 10.97 -2.84 -19.45
N PRO A 40 11.31 -3.02 -18.16
CA PRO A 40 12.48 -2.38 -17.61
C PRO A 40 13.71 -2.83 -18.43
N LYS A 41 14.18 -1.96 -19.33
CA LYS A 41 15.46 -2.14 -20.01
C LYS A 41 16.54 -1.81 -19.00
N GLY A 42 16.95 -2.81 -18.23
CA GLY A 42 18.06 -2.67 -17.28
C GLY A 42 17.69 -2.79 -15.81
N VAL A 43 16.46 -3.20 -15.43
CA VAL A 43 16.28 -3.81 -14.10
C VAL A 43 16.81 -5.24 -14.20
N VAL A 44 18.14 -5.33 -14.25
CA VAL A 44 18.80 -6.51 -13.72
C VAL A 44 18.82 -6.25 -12.22
N ALA A 45 17.71 -6.52 -11.54
CA ALA A 45 17.91 -7.21 -10.27
C ALA A 45 18.69 -8.43 -10.72
N ALA A 46 20.00 -8.47 -10.46
CA ALA A 46 20.76 -9.71 -10.59
C ALA A 46 19.82 -10.77 -10.03
N PRO A 47 19.42 -11.81 -10.80
CA PRO A 47 18.46 -12.75 -10.27
C PRO A 47 19.12 -13.21 -8.99
N GLY A 48 18.58 -12.76 -7.85
CA GLY A 48 19.14 -13.15 -6.58
C GLY A 48 18.95 -14.63 -6.65
N ALA A 49 20.03 -15.40 -6.80
CA ALA A 49 19.98 -16.84 -7.06
C ALA A 49 19.40 -17.61 -5.84
N LYS A 50 18.61 -16.93 -5.01
CA LYS A 50 18.05 -17.27 -3.72
C LYS A 50 16.57 -16.84 -3.58
N SER A 51 15.97 -16.11 -4.54
CA SER A 51 14.55 -15.75 -4.46
C SER A 51 13.68 -16.91 -4.96
N VAL A 52 12.84 -17.45 -4.07
CA VAL A 52 11.85 -18.48 -4.41
C VAL A 52 10.50 -17.81 -4.60
N VAL A 53 9.77 -18.24 -5.64
CA VAL A 53 8.39 -17.84 -5.89
C VAL A 53 7.53 -19.07 -5.70
N ALA A 54 6.69 -19.06 -4.66
CA ALA A 54 5.65 -20.06 -4.46
C ALA A 54 4.30 -19.48 -4.88
N ILE A 55 3.49 -20.27 -5.59
CA ILE A 55 2.13 -19.92 -5.98
C ILE A 55 1.23 -21.03 -5.48
N VAL A 56 0.23 -20.67 -4.66
CA VAL A 56 -0.78 -21.59 -4.16
C VAL A 56 -2.14 -21.12 -4.65
N GLY A 57 -2.81 -21.95 -5.44
CA GLY A 57 -4.19 -21.74 -5.87
C GLY A 57 -5.15 -22.21 -4.78
N SER A 58 -6.36 -21.63 -4.73
CA SER A 58 -7.38 -22.10 -3.80
C SER A 58 -7.88 -23.51 -4.12
N ASP A 59 -7.71 -23.95 -5.37
CA ASP A 59 -8.09 -25.26 -5.90
C ASP A 59 -6.98 -26.32 -5.75
N ASP A 60 -5.90 -25.99 -5.04
CA ASP A 60 -4.79 -26.90 -4.82
C ASP A 60 -5.26 -28.16 -4.04
N PRO A 61 -5.07 -29.37 -4.60
CA PRO A 61 -5.62 -30.60 -4.04
C PRO A 61 -5.02 -31.02 -2.70
N ASP A 62 -3.87 -30.47 -2.28
CA ASP A 62 -3.32 -30.77 -0.96
C ASP A 62 -3.86 -29.83 0.15
N LEU A 63 -4.68 -28.85 -0.19
CA LEU A 63 -5.42 -28.09 0.82
C LEU A 63 -6.50 -28.99 1.45
N SER A 64 -6.82 -28.79 2.73
CA SER A 64 -7.84 -29.63 3.38
C SER A 64 -9.27 -29.30 2.94
N SER A 65 -9.47 -28.11 2.36
CA SER A 65 -10.74 -27.64 1.81
C SER A 65 -10.49 -26.81 0.54
N PRO A 66 -10.12 -27.46 -0.59
CA PRO A 66 -9.87 -26.74 -1.83
C PRO A 66 -11.16 -26.10 -2.37
N ALA A 67 -11.06 -24.87 -2.86
CA ALA A 67 -12.14 -24.11 -3.45
C ALA A 67 -11.89 -23.88 -4.95
N PRO A 68 -12.90 -24.09 -5.80
CA PRO A 68 -12.75 -23.93 -7.24
C PRO A 68 -12.38 -22.49 -7.61
N LEU A 69 -11.51 -22.32 -8.61
CA LEU A 69 -11.13 -21.00 -9.15
C LEU A 69 -12.29 -20.29 -9.87
N THR A 70 -13.38 -21.01 -10.15
CA THR A 70 -14.57 -20.45 -10.77
C THR A 70 -15.54 -19.95 -9.70
N VAL A 71 -15.70 -18.64 -9.64
CA VAL A 71 -16.75 -17.98 -8.87
C VAL A 71 -18.09 -18.00 -9.64
N SER A 72 -19.21 -17.93 -8.92
CA SER A 72 -20.55 -17.88 -9.52
C SER A 72 -20.70 -16.63 -10.41
N GLN A 73 -21.54 -16.68 -11.44
CA GLN A 73 -21.83 -15.48 -12.25
C GLN A 73 -22.43 -14.36 -11.38
N GLU A 74 -23.18 -14.71 -10.34
CA GLU A 74 -23.72 -13.77 -9.36
C GLU A 74 -22.60 -13.04 -8.59
N TYR A 75 -21.54 -13.75 -8.21
CA TYR A 75 -20.34 -13.14 -7.64
C TYR A 75 -19.60 -12.23 -8.64
N VAL A 76 -19.52 -12.63 -9.92
CA VAL A 76 -18.91 -11.78 -10.97
C VAL A 76 -19.68 -10.47 -11.13
N ASP A 77 -21.01 -10.55 -11.13
CA ASP A 77 -21.88 -9.40 -11.34
C ASP A 77 -21.97 -8.52 -10.08
N ASN A 78 -21.91 -9.13 -8.89
CA ASN A 78 -21.85 -8.42 -7.62
C ASN A 78 -21.11 -9.23 -6.53
N PRO A 79 -19.78 -9.04 -6.37
CA PRO A 79 -18.99 -9.76 -5.38
C PRO A 79 -19.38 -9.42 -3.93
N HIS A 80 -20.25 -8.42 -3.72
CA HIS A 80 -20.82 -8.06 -2.44
C HIS A 80 -21.94 -8.98 -1.98
N ASN A 81 -22.65 -9.65 -2.91
CA ASN A 81 -23.87 -10.39 -2.62
C ASN A 81 -23.64 -11.87 -2.29
N ASP A 82 -22.56 -12.46 -2.79
CA ASP A 82 -22.27 -13.89 -2.60
C ASP A 82 -21.10 -14.07 -1.62
N VAL A 83 -21.41 -13.97 -0.32
CA VAL A 83 -20.45 -14.16 0.78
C VAL A 83 -19.99 -15.62 0.87
N GLU A 84 -20.84 -16.57 0.48
CA GLU A 84 -20.56 -18.01 0.49
C GLU A 84 -19.59 -18.43 -0.63
N ALA A 85 -19.51 -17.68 -1.73
CA ALA A 85 -18.50 -17.87 -2.76
C ALA A 85 -17.10 -17.36 -2.37
N ARG A 86 -16.94 -16.72 -1.21
CA ARG A 86 -15.63 -16.23 -0.74
C ARG A 86 -14.88 -17.34 -0.03
N LEU A 87 -13.56 -17.35 -0.21
CA LEU A 87 -12.67 -18.19 0.59
C LEU A 87 -12.83 -17.83 2.07
N SER A 88 -12.94 -18.83 2.94
CA SER A 88 -12.97 -18.61 4.38
C SER A 88 -11.59 -18.23 4.92
N LYS A 89 -11.55 -17.62 6.12
CA LYS A 89 -10.33 -17.39 6.89
C LYS A 89 -9.42 -18.62 6.97
N GLU A 90 -9.99 -19.80 7.21
CA GLU A 90 -9.26 -21.06 7.34
C GLU A 90 -8.67 -21.54 6.01
N GLN A 91 -9.39 -21.35 4.90
CA GLN A 91 -8.87 -21.65 3.56
C GLN A 91 -7.70 -20.73 3.21
N ILE A 92 -7.84 -19.42 3.45
CA ILE A 92 -6.76 -18.44 3.26
C ILE A 92 -5.55 -18.79 4.15
N GLU A 93 -5.77 -19.13 5.41
CA GLU A 93 -4.71 -19.53 6.34
C GLU A 93 -3.92 -20.73 5.81
N GLN A 94 -4.60 -21.77 5.33
CA GLN A 94 -3.94 -22.95 4.75
C GLN A 94 -3.15 -22.62 3.49
N MET A 95 -3.68 -21.76 2.62
CA MET A 95 -2.97 -21.30 1.43
C MET A 95 -1.69 -20.53 1.80
N VAL A 96 -1.77 -19.64 2.79
CA VAL A 96 -0.61 -18.88 3.29
C VAL A 96 0.43 -19.81 3.89
N TYR A 97 0.02 -20.72 4.79
CA TYR A 97 0.92 -21.70 5.40
C TYR A 97 1.60 -22.56 4.34
N LYS A 98 0.85 -23.05 3.34
CA LYS A 98 1.40 -23.81 2.23
C LYS A 98 2.43 -22.98 1.44
N ALA A 99 2.11 -21.72 1.11
CA ALA A 99 3.01 -20.85 0.36
C ALA A 99 4.32 -20.60 1.12
N LEU A 100 4.24 -20.31 2.42
CA LEU A 100 5.41 -20.14 3.29
C LEU A 100 6.21 -21.44 3.41
N ASN A 101 5.52 -22.58 3.52
CA ASN A 101 6.16 -23.89 3.65
C ASN A 101 6.86 -24.36 2.36
N LEU A 102 6.39 -23.93 1.20
CA LEU A 102 7.01 -24.21 -0.10
C LEU A 102 8.32 -23.43 -0.29
N ASP A 103 8.53 -22.32 0.42
CA ASP A 103 9.82 -21.65 0.43
C ASP A 103 10.82 -22.42 1.30
N THR A 104 11.71 -23.15 0.64
CA THR A 104 12.83 -23.87 1.27
C THR A 104 14.16 -23.14 1.10
N SER A 105 14.15 -21.87 0.65
CA SER A 105 15.37 -21.11 0.47
C SER A 105 15.99 -20.71 1.81
N GLU A 106 17.28 -20.37 1.77
CA GLU A 106 17.98 -19.70 2.89
C GLU A 106 17.35 -18.34 3.27
N ARG A 107 16.41 -17.83 2.46
CA ARG A 107 15.69 -16.57 2.66
C ARG A 107 14.26 -16.77 3.14
N SER A 108 13.81 -18.02 3.33
CA SER A 108 12.48 -18.30 3.86
C SER A 108 12.32 -17.66 5.24
N ILE A 109 11.09 -17.26 5.57
CA ILE A 109 10.76 -16.62 6.85
C ILE A 109 11.32 -17.41 8.05
N ARG A 110 11.33 -18.73 7.95
CA ARG A 110 11.82 -19.68 8.97
C ARG A 110 13.32 -19.69 9.19
N ASN A 111 14.05 -19.29 8.17
CA ASN A 111 15.51 -19.27 8.19
C ASN A 111 16.06 -17.89 8.51
N VAL A 112 15.24 -16.83 8.43
CA VAL A 112 15.69 -15.44 8.56
C VAL A 112 15.23 -14.75 9.83
N VAL A 113 14.12 -15.20 10.44
CA VAL A 113 13.69 -14.71 11.74
C VAL A 113 14.47 -15.47 12.81
N GLU A 114 15.12 -14.74 13.70
CA GLU A 114 15.98 -15.25 14.76
C GLU A 114 15.39 -14.97 16.15
N PRO A 115 15.76 -15.76 17.17
CA PRO A 115 15.34 -15.52 18.54
C PRO A 115 15.67 -14.11 19.01
N GLY A 116 14.66 -13.35 19.43
CA GLY A 116 14.83 -12.00 19.96
C GLY A 116 14.50 -10.87 18.98
N ASP A 117 14.29 -11.19 17.71
CA ASP A 117 14.02 -10.22 16.64
C ASP A 117 12.76 -9.40 16.91
N TRP A 118 12.82 -8.12 16.54
CA TRP A 118 11.67 -7.30 16.25
C TRP A 118 11.31 -7.40 14.77
N VAL A 119 10.23 -8.12 14.49
CA VAL A 119 9.68 -8.32 13.15
C VAL A 119 8.60 -7.28 12.89
N VAL A 120 8.74 -6.50 11.82
CA VAL A 120 7.68 -5.61 11.31
C VAL A 120 7.00 -6.25 10.11
N VAL A 121 5.68 -6.39 10.20
CA VAL A 121 4.82 -6.84 9.10
C VAL A 121 4.16 -5.62 8.48
N LYS A 122 4.41 -5.39 7.18
CA LYS A 122 3.88 -4.24 6.45
C LYS A 122 2.80 -4.66 5.44
N PRO A 123 1.51 -4.52 5.79
CA PRO A 123 0.43 -4.61 4.82
C PRO A 123 0.33 -3.30 4.02
N ASN A 124 -0.55 -3.25 3.03
CA ASN A 124 -0.89 -2.02 2.30
C ASN A 124 -2.34 -1.66 2.67
N ILE A 125 -2.55 -0.50 3.27
CA ILE A 125 -3.87 0.01 3.68
C ILE A 125 -4.07 1.39 3.06
N VAL A 126 -4.38 1.42 1.77
CA VAL A 126 -4.53 2.69 1.03
C VAL A 126 -5.74 3.47 1.54
N THR A 127 -6.88 2.79 1.67
CA THR A 127 -8.18 3.35 2.05
C THR A 127 -8.73 2.60 3.27
N CYS A 128 -9.72 3.18 3.94
CA CYS A 128 -10.62 2.48 4.86
C CYS A 128 -12.07 2.50 4.32
N PRO A 129 -12.94 1.51 4.64
CA PRO A 129 -14.35 1.55 4.28
C PRO A 129 -15.07 2.72 4.95
N ASP A 130 -16.01 3.31 4.22
CA ASP A 130 -16.79 4.47 4.65
C ASP A 130 -17.40 4.30 6.06
N GLY A 131 -17.04 5.22 6.95
CA GLY A 131 -17.86 5.68 8.06
C GLY A 131 -18.39 7.07 7.71
N LYS A 132 -19.46 7.52 8.38
CA LYS A 132 -19.82 8.94 8.27
C LYS A 132 -18.61 9.78 8.70
N ASN A 133 -18.32 10.86 7.97
CA ASN A 133 -17.34 11.88 8.36
C ASN A 133 -15.86 11.46 8.36
N ILE A 134 -15.45 10.38 7.69
CA ILE A 134 -14.01 10.09 7.50
C ILE A 134 -13.36 11.21 6.68
N HIS A 135 -12.34 11.85 7.25
CA HIS A 135 -11.50 12.78 6.51
C HIS A 135 -10.38 12.00 5.82
N THR A 136 -10.23 12.27 4.53
CA THR A 136 -8.98 11.90 3.85
C THR A 136 -7.88 12.82 4.29
N ALA A 137 -6.65 12.33 4.21
CA ALA A 137 -5.47 13.18 4.27
C ALA A 137 -5.54 14.37 3.28
N TRP A 138 -6.35 14.30 2.22
CA TRP A 138 -6.47 15.32 1.17
C TRP A 138 -7.76 16.17 1.21
N GLY A 139 -8.61 16.04 2.23
CA GLY A 139 -9.92 16.75 2.29
C GLY A 139 -10.87 16.43 1.13
N GLN A 140 -10.57 15.40 0.33
CA GLN A 140 -11.37 14.97 -0.80
C GLN A 140 -12.56 14.12 -0.30
N ARG A 141 -13.78 14.55 -0.62
CA ARG A 141 -15.02 13.83 -0.28
C ARG A 141 -15.34 12.64 -1.20
N GLY A 142 -14.51 12.37 -2.22
CA GLY A 142 -14.90 11.52 -3.35
C GLY A 142 -13.99 10.34 -3.71
N TRP A 143 -12.76 10.29 -3.21
CA TRP A 143 -11.80 9.21 -3.54
C TRP A 143 -11.72 8.12 -2.47
N SER A 144 -12.07 8.44 -1.23
CA SER A 144 -11.71 7.68 -0.04
C SER A 144 -12.78 6.81 0.56
N ARG A 145 -13.79 6.50 -0.23
CA ARG A 145 -14.98 5.88 0.34
C ARG A 145 -14.79 4.38 0.60
N GLY A 146 -13.55 3.91 0.61
CA GLY A 146 -13.24 2.55 0.18
C GLY A 146 -13.83 2.25 -1.20
N THR A 147 -14.29 3.27 -1.94
CA THR A 147 -15.02 3.15 -3.20
C THR A 147 -14.43 4.09 -4.24
N ASN A 148 -14.21 3.59 -5.45
CA ASN A 148 -13.90 4.43 -6.60
C ASN A 148 -15.18 4.57 -7.42
N ARG A 149 -15.63 5.81 -7.68
CA ARG A 149 -16.89 6.11 -8.40
C ARG A 149 -18.13 5.47 -7.76
N GLY A 150 -18.14 5.28 -6.44
CA GLY A 150 -19.26 4.67 -5.71
C GLY A 150 -19.29 3.14 -5.72
N GLN A 151 -18.24 2.49 -6.21
CA GLN A 151 -18.03 1.04 -6.09
C GLN A 151 -16.89 0.72 -5.12
N ASP A 152 -17.17 -0.09 -4.11
CA ASP A 152 -16.19 -0.63 -3.18
C ASP A 152 -14.96 -1.22 -3.89
N HIS A 153 -13.76 -0.86 -3.42
CA HIS A 153 -12.46 -1.12 -4.02
C HIS A 153 -11.55 -1.83 -3.02
N TRP A 154 -11.98 -2.99 -2.51
CA TRP A 154 -11.29 -3.74 -1.47
C TRP A 154 -9.88 -4.20 -1.84
N GLY A 155 -9.60 -4.40 -3.14
CA GLY A 155 -8.26 -4.72 -3.64
C GLY A 155 -7.22 -3.59 -3.42
N GLN A 156 -7.66 -2.42 -2.92
CA GLN A 156 -6.76 -1.38 -2.46
C GLN A 156 -6.11 -1.67 -1.11
N THR A 157 -6.60 -2.67 -0.36
CA THR A 157 -6.07 -3.08 0.94
C THR A 157 -5.61 -4.54 0.89
N THR A 158 -4.51 -4.86 1.56
CA THR A 158 -4.07 -6.25 1.76
C THR A 158 -5.16 -7.01 2.51
N ASP A 159 -5.51 -8.22 2.06
CA ASP A 159 -6.49 -9.06 2.75
C ASP A 159 -6.06 -9.32 4.20
N LEU A 160 -6.87 -8.88 5.16
CA LEU A 160 -6.53 -8.98 6.59
C LEU A 160 -6.37 -10.42 7.05
N ARG A 161 -7.01 -11.39 6.37
CA ARG A 161 -6.88 -12.82 6.69
C ARG A 161 -5.49 -13.34 6.33
N VAL A 162 -4.87 -12.78 5.29
CA VAL A 162 -3.47 -13.08 4.94
C VAL A 162 -2.54 -12.51 6.01
N VAL A 163 -2.75 -11.25 6.43
CA VAL A 163 -1.94 -10.62 7.50
C VAL A 163 -2.04 -11.43 8.79
N ARG A 164 -3.28 -11.77 9.20
CA ARG A 164 -3.55 -12.62 10.36
C ARG A 164 -2.82 -13.97 10.25
N ALA A 165 -2.91 -14.65 9.11
CA ALA A 165 -2.27 -15.94 8.90
C ALA A 165 -0.73 -15.86 8.98
N VAL A 166 -0.12 -14.79 8.45
CA VAL A 166 1.34 -14.59 8.57
C VAL A 166 1.75 -14.35 10.02
N ILE A 167 1.00 -13.54 10.79
CA ILE A 167 1.28 -13.32 12.21
C ILE A 167 1.12 -14.62 12.99
N LYS A 168 0.05 -15.37 12.74
CA LYS A 168 -0.18 -16.67 13.35
C LYS A 168 0.99 -17.63 13.07
N TYR A 169 1.45 -17.69 11.82
CA TYR A 169 2.59 -18.52 11.43
C TYR A 169 3.88 -18.13 12.18
N LEU A 170 4.18 -16.83 12.25
CA LEU A 170 5.32 -16.30 13.01
C LEU A 170 5.27 -16.65 14.50
N ILE A 171 4.07 -16.76 15.08
CA ILE A 171 3.90 -17.08 16.51
C ILE A 171 3.94 -18.59 16.74
N GLU A 172 3.17 -19.36 15.98
CA GLU A 172 2.92 -20.78 16.25
C GLU A 172 3.99 -21.69 15.65
N GLU A 173 4.44 -21.41 14.43
CA GLU A 173 5.38 -22.25 13.70
C GLU A 173 6.83 -21.82 13.95
N GLU A 174 7.10 -20.52 13.93
CA GLU A 174 8.45 -19.99 14.21
C GLU A 174 8.67 -19.80 15.70
N GLY A 175 7.87 -18.94 16.36
CA GLY A 175 7.90 -18.76 17.81
C GLY A 175 9.15 -18.07 18.36
N ASP A 176 10.03 -17.55 17.50
CA ASP A 176 11.35 -17.01 17.88
C ASP A 176 11.36 -15.48 18.02
N ALA A 177 10.47 -14.76 17.33
CA ALA A 177 10.41 -13.31 17.41
C ALA A 177 10.10 -12.83 18.84
N ARG A 178 10.74 -11.74 19.29
CA ARG A 178 10.38 -11.09 20.56
C ARG A 178 9.16 -10.19 20.43
N ARG A 179 9.03 -9.54 19.27
CA ARG A 179 7.99 -8.56 18.97
C ARG A 179 7.61 -8.64 17.50
N ILE A 180 6.31 -8.60 17.24
CA ILE A 180 5.72 -8.52 15.91
C ILE A 180 4.87 -7.23 15.85
N THR A 181 5.20 -6.32 14.94
CA THR A 181 4.48 -5.06 14.76
C THR A 181 3.82 -5.03 13.40
N ILE A 182 2.51 -4.77 13.33
CA ILE A 182 1.86 -4.41 12.06
C ILE A 182 2.09 -2.92 11.84
N ALA A 183 2.77 -2.55 10.75
CA ALA A 183 3.13 -1.17 10.48
C ALA A 183 2.65 -0.69 9.11
N GLU A 184 1.89 0.41 9.09
CA GLU A 184 1.44 1.04 7.85
C GLU A 184 1.25 2.55 8.02
N GLY A 185 1.51 3.31 6.94
CA GLY A 185 1.22 4.73 6.84
C GLY A 185 0.11 4.94 5.81
N GLY A 186 -1.14 4.99 6.28
CA GLY A 186 -2.31 5.10 5.42
C GLY A 186 -2.28 6.32 4.50
N ALA A 187 -2.66 6.17 3.24
CA ALA A 187 -2.66 7.28 2.28
C ALA A 187 -3.95 8.11 2.31
N GLU A 188 -5.10 7.48 2.62
CA GLU A 188 -6.42 8.10 2.47
C GLU A 188 -7.24 8.11 3.77
N TRP A 189 -6.62 7.82 4.92
CA TRP A 189 -7.27 7.82 6.23
C TRP A 189 -6.34 8.39 7.29
N THR A 190 -6.92 9.04 8.30
CA THR A 190 -6.21 9.52 9.49
C THR A 190 -6.58 8.66 10.69
N LYS A 191 -5.63 8.50 11.61
CA LYS A 191 -5.81 7.69 12.81
C LYS A 191 -6.76 8.36 13.80
N LEU A 192 -7.63 7.59 14.44
CA LEU A 192 -8.56 8.11 15.44
C LEU A 192 -7.84 8.82 16.58
N GLY A 193 -8.39 9.95 17.01
CA GLY A 193 -7.88 10.74 18.14
C GLY A 193 -6.73 11.69 17.80
N GLU A 194 -6.21 11.65 16.57
CA GLU A 194 -5.16 12.57 16.12
C GLU A 194 -5.72 13.96 15.77
N SER A 195 -4.87 14.99 15.88
CA SER A 195 -5.29 16.39 15.74
C SER A 195 -5.83 16.77 14.35
N ASN A 196 -5.45 16.00 13.33
CA ASN A 196 -5.89 16.16 11.94
C ASN A 196 -7.12 15.28 11.57
N THR A 197 -7.68 14.56 12.54
CA THR A 197 -8.84 13.68 12.35
C THR A 197 -10.15 14.39 12.63
N ASN A 198 -11.21 14.05 11.90
CA ASN A 198 -12.55 14.58 12.18
C ASN A 198 -13.03 14.12 13.57
N PRO A 199 -13.49 15.03 14.44
CA PRO A 199 -14.04 14.65 15.75
C PRO A 199 -15.21 13.65 15.68
N ASP A 200 -15.94 13.63 14.57
CA ASP A 200 -17.08 12.73 14.33
C ASP A 200 -16.67 11.42 13.63
N GLN A 201 -15.37 11.16 13.43
CA GLN A 201 -14.89 9.93 12.83
C GLN A 201 -15.06 8.76 13.81
N GLU A 202 -15.80 7.73 13.41
CA GLU A 202 -16.10 6.57 14.27
C GLU A 202 -15.03 5.47 14.19
N HIS A 203 -14.31 5.37 13.07
CA HIS A 203 -13.30 4.35 12.80
C HIS A 203 -12.20 4.86 11.85
N ASP A 204 -11.07 4.16 11.82
CA ASP A 204 -9.91 4.40 10.95
C ASP A 204 -9.46 3.09 10.29
N GLY A 205 -8.33 3.11 9.56
CA GLY A 205 -7.80 1.92 8.89
C GLY A 205 -7.47 0.75 9.84
N TRP A 206 -7.22 1.03 11.12
CA TRP A 206 -6.89 0.01 12.13
C TRP A 206 -8.12 -0.61 12.78
N THR A 207 -9.13 0.22 13.05
CA THR A 207 -10.33 -0.13 13.84
C THR A 207 -11.53 -0.55 12.99
N VAL A 208 -11.54 -0.19 11.69
CA VAL A 208 -12.63 -0.57 10.79
C VAL A 208 -12.65 -2.08 10.56
N HIS A 209 -13.85 -2.64 10.62
CA HIS A 209 -14.10 -4.04 10.29
C HIS A 209 -14.35 -4.15 8.79
N TRP A 210 -13.67 -5.09 8.13
CA TRP A 210 -13.72 -5.24 6.69
C TRP A 210 -14.63 -6.41 6.30
N PRO A 211 -15.90 -6.19 5.89
CA PRO A 211 -16.82 -7.28 5.56
C PRO A 211 -16.30 -8.36 4.58
N PRO A 212 -15.46 -8.02 3.58
CA PRO A 212 -14.88 -9.00 2.65
C PRO A 212 -13.85 -9.93 3.27
N PHE A 213 -13.22 -9.48 4.36
CA PHE A 213 -12.14 -10.18 5.03
C PHE A 213 -12.65 -10.78 6.34
N ASP A 214 -13.81 -11.43 6.27
CA ASP A 214 -14.53 -12.02 7.40
C ASP A 214 -14.84 -11.02 8.53
N SER A 215 -15.08 -9.77 8.14
CA SER A 215 -15.32 -8.65 9.06
C SER A 215 -14.21 -8.42 10.08
N LEU A 216 -12.97 -8.82 9.78
CA LEU A 216 -11.82 -8.54 10.64
C LEU A 216 -11.45 -7.06 10.63
N SER A 217 -10.95 -6.56 11.76
CA SER A 217 -10.14 -5.34 11.87
C SER A 217 -8.69 -5.70 12.26
N TYR A 218 -7.75 -4.77 12.08
CA TYR A 218 -6.37 -4.99 12.57
C TYR A 218 -6.32 -5.06 14.09
N ILE A 219 -7.18 -4.32 14.78
CA ILE A 219 -7.31 -4.40 16.25
C ILE A 219 -7.80 -5.78 16.70
N ASP A 220 -8.68 -6.44 15.95
CA ASP A 220 -9.08 -7.82 16.25
C ASP A 220 -7.90 -8.78 16.16
N ILE A 221 -7.05 -8.61 15.14
CA ILE A 221 -5.83 -9.42 14.97
C ILE A 221 -4.88 -9.23 16.17
N ILE A 222 -4.69 -7.99 16.63
CA ILE A 222 -3.88 -7.72 17.84
C ILE A 222 -4.52 -8.36 19.07
N ASN A 223 -5.83 -8.20 19.26
CA ASN A 223 -6.53 -8.77 20.40
C ASN A 223 -6.53 -10.30 20.42
N GLU A 224 -6.51 -10.93 19.24
CA GLU A 224 -6.38 -12.37 19.10
C GLU A 224 -5.02 -12.87 19.60
N PHE A 225 -3.94 -12.16 19.29
CA PHE A 225 -2.57 -12.62 19.55
C PHE A 225 -1.86 -11.96 20.73
N LYS A 226 -2.45 -10.95 21.39
CA LYS A 226 -1.81 -10.21 22.50
C LYS A 226 -1.36 -11.08 23.68
N ASP A 227 -2.07 -12.17 23.94
CA ASP A 227 -1.84 -13.08 25.06
C ASP A 227 -1.39 -14.48 24.57
N ASN A 228 -0.65 -14.52 23.45
CA ASN A 228 -0.13 -15.78 22.91
C ASN A 228 0.77 -16.51 23.94
N ASP A 229 0.79 -17.84 23.85
CA ASP A 229 1.49 -18.72 24.78
C ASP A 229 3.02 -18.59 24.73
N LYS A 230 3.56 -18.01 23.66
CA LYS A 230 4.99 -17.70 23.48
C LYS A 230 5.42 -16.40 24.13
N GLY A 231 4.48 -15.56 24.59
CA GLY A 231 4.78 -14.25 25.17
C GLY A 231 5.35 -13.22 24.18
N ILE A 232 5.14 -13.44 22.88
CA ILE A 232 5.59 -12.54 21.81
C ILE A 232 4.73 -11.28 21.85
N GLN A 233 5.35 -10.10 21.88
CA GLN A 233 4.59 -8.84 21.86
C GLN A 233 4.00 -8.62 20.48
N VAL A 234 2.69 -8.34 20.40
CA VAL A 234 2.03 -8.02 19.12
C VAL A 234 1.38 -6.65 19.22
N ASP A 235 1.75 -5.73 18.33
CA ASP A 235 1.23 -4.35 18.33
C ASP A 235 1.09 -3.74 16.94
N ILE A 236 0.59 -2.50 16.89
CA ILE A 236 0.44 -1.70 15.69
C ILE A 236 1.28 -0.44 15.84
N VAL A 237 1.96 -0.07 14.75
CA VAL A 237 2.53 1.27 14.59
C VAL A 237 1.93 1.93 13.35
N ASP A 238 1.42 3.14 13.54
CA ASP A 238 1.00 3.99 12.43
C ASP A 238 2.17 4.84 11.95
N LEU A 239 2.66 4.55 10.76
CA LEU A 239 3.86 5.19 10.20
C LEU A 239 3.65 6.67 9.88
N ASN A 240 2.40 7.16 9.84
CA ASN A 240 2.13 8.59 9.67
C ASN A 240 2.40 9.42 10.92
N TYR A 241 2.45 8.76 12.08
CA TYR A 241 2.62 9.37 13.39
C TYR A 241 3.80 8.77 14.17
N ASP A 242 4.64 7.99 13.50
CA ASP A 242 5.85 7.41 14.06
C ASP A 242 6.97 8.47 14.14
N ASP A 243 7.99 8.19 14.95
CA ASP A 243 9.18 9.03 15.04
C ASP A 243 10.06 8.85 13.80
N TYR A 244 11.04 9.74 13.60
CA TYR A 244 12.13 9.54 12.64
C TYR A 244 13.48 9.80 13.29
N LEU A 245 14.54 9.33 12.61
CA LEU A 245 15.92 9.50 13.03
C LEU A 245 16.63 10.51 12.12
N ASP A 246 17.47 11.35 12.71
CA ASP A 246 18.41 12.19 11.96
C ASP A 246 19.74 11.46 11.68
N LYS A 247 20.59 12.08 10.87
CA LYS A 247 21.94 11.57 10.53
C LYS A 247 22.85 11.24 11.72
N ASP A 248 22.57 11.81 12.89
CA ASP A 248 23.35 11.63 14.11
C ASP A 248 22.71 10.58 15.05
N GLY A 249 21.61 9.94 14.61
CA GLY A 249 20.87 8.91 15.35
C GLY A 249 19.91 9.46 16.40
N ASN A 250 19.64 10.77 16.41
CA ASN A 250 18.70 11.37 17.32
C ASN A 250 17.27 11.08 16.86
N SER A 251 16.43 10.66 17.82
CA SER A 251 15.00 10.44 17.61
C SER A 251 14.25 11.76 17.73
N TYR A 252 13.45 12.08 16.72
CA TYR A 252 12.58 13.24 16.74
C TYR A 252 11.13 12.80 16.71
N PRO A 253 10.32 13.27 17.67
CA PRO A 253 8.91 13.02 17.63
C PRO A 253 8.29 13.74 16.44
N TRP A 254 7.38 13.07 15.75
CA TRP A 254 6.58 13.72 14.72
C TRP A 254 5.60 14.69 15.38
N THR A 255 6.01 15.95 15.53
CA THR A 255 5.18 17.01 16.10
C THR A 255 4.84 18.03 15.00
N ASN A 256 3.54 18.25 14.77
CA ASN A 256 2.98 19.34 13.96
C ASN A 256 3.54 19.49 12.52
N HIS A 257 3.74 18.38 11.80
CA HIS A 257 4.10 18.39 10.36
C HIS A 257 5.40 19.14 10.02
N ASN A 258 6.25 19.44 11.01
CA ASN A 258 7.50 20.15 10.79
C ASN A 258 8.65 19.41 11.48
N PRO A 259 9.32 18.48 10.78
CA PRO A 259 10.44 17.76 11.35
C PRO A 259 11.55 18.74 11.76
N ALA A 260 11.93 18.75 13.03
CA ALA A 260 13.17 19.37 13.48
C ALA A 260 14.34 18.42 13.20
N GLY A 261 15.16 18.68 12.19
CA GLY A 261 16.32 17.86 11.84
C GLY A 261 16.23 17.26 10.43
N ASP A 262 17.37 16.86 9.88
CA ASP A 262 17.45 16.26 8.55
C ASP A 262 17.32 14.72 8.68
N PRO A 263 16.22 14.11 8.20
CA PRO A 263 16.03 12.65 8.31
C PRO A 263 17.13 11.88 7.56
N ILE A 264 17.47 10.68 8.06
CA ILE A 264 18.42 9.79 7.37
C ILE A 264 17.81 9.30 6.04
N PRO A 265 18.44 9.57 4.89
CA PRO A 265 18.00 8.96 3.64
C PRO A 265 18.43 7.50 3.57
N VAL A 266 17.54 6.64 3.10
CA VAL A 266 17.84 5.31 2.59
C VAL A 266 18.33 5.47 1.15
N PRO A 267 19.60 5.13 0.85
CA PRO A 267 20.15 5.31 -0.49
C PRO A 267 19.37 4.47 -1.52
N ASP A 268 19.00 5.10 -2.64
CA ASP A 268 18.40 4.43 -3.79
C ASP A 268 19.31 4.58 -5.01
N PRO A 269 20.42 3.81 -5.08
CA PRO A 269 21.39 3.91 -6.16
C PRO A 269 20.81 3.56 -7.55
N ASN A 270 19.63 2.94 -7.57
CA ASN A 270 18.97 2.47 -8.78
C ASN A 270 17.87 3.42 -9.26
N GLY A 271 17.56 4.49 -8.52
CA GLY A 271 16.46 5.39 -8.83
C GLY A 271 15.12 4.65 -8.98
N THR A 272 14.90 3.68 -8.10
CA THR A 272 13.73 2.77 -8.13
C THR A 272 12.45 3.38 -7.59
N GLY A 273 12.52 4.55 -6.95
CA GLY A 273 11.31 5.24 -6.51
C GLY A 273 10.47 5.82 -7.65
N VAL A 274 9.28 6.26 -7.27
CA VAL A 274 8.30 6.80 -8.21
C VAL A 274 8.77 8.19 -8.65
N THR A 275 9.14 8.35 -9.92
CA THR A 275 9.58 9.59 -10.61
C THR A 275 9.61 10.89 -9.77
N TRP A 276 8.46 11.50 -9.45
CA TRP A 276 8.35 12.78 -8.73
C TRP A 276 8.45 12.70 -7.19
N PHE A 277 8.39 11.50 -6.61
CA PHE A 277 8.71 11.22 -5.21
C PHE A 277 10.19 10.91 -4.97
N GLN A 278 10.95 10.60 -6.02
CA GLN A 278 12.36 10.28 -5.94
C GLN A 278 13.17 11.51 -5.51
N ARG A 279 13.96 11.38 -4.44
CA ARG A 279 14.93 12.40 -4.05
C ARG A 279 16.32 12.04 -4.60
N PRO A 280 17.19 13.03 -4.90
CA PRO A 280 18.59 12.78 -5.25
C PRO A 280 19.34 11.91 -4.23
N GLU A 281 19.00 12.08 -2.96
CA GLU A 281 19.60 11.39 -1.81
C GLU A 281 18.97 10.02 -1.51
N GLY A 282 17.81 9.69 -2.08
CA GLY A 282 17.10 8.43 -1.85
C GLY A 282 15.66 8.61 -1.37
N TYR A 283 15.23 7.80 -0.40
CA TYR A 283 13.92 7.92 0.24
C TYR A 283 14.06 7.87 1.75
N TYR A 284 13.02 8.28 2.49
CA TYR A 284 13.04 8.26 3.95
C TYR A 284 12.15 7.14 4.49
N VAL A 285 12.40 6.72 5.72
CA VAL A 285 11.58 5.73 6.43
C VAL A 285 11.40 6.18 7.87
N SER A 286 10.32 5.74 8.52
CA SER A 286 10.10 6.00 9.93
C SER A 286 11.11 5.24 10.80
N LYS A 287 11.21 5.63 12.06
CA LYS A 287 12.06 4.99 13.06
C LYS A 287 11.77 3.50 13.18
N THR A 288 10.50 3.09 13.21
CA THR A 288 10.12 1.67 13.27
C THR A 288 10.72 0.85 12.14
N LEU A 289 10.70 1.38 10.91
CA LEU A 289 11.27 0.69 9.76
C LEU A 289 12.79 0.76 9.69
N TRP A 290 13.41 1.70 10.40
CA TRP A 290 14.86 1.80 10.51
C TRP A 290 15.43 0.87 11.58
N GLU A 291 14.72 0.71 12.69
CA GLU A 291 15.18 -0.03 13.88
C GLU A 291 14.71 -1.49 13.93
N CYS A 292 13.72 -1.90 13.12
CA CYS A 292 13.30 -3.29 13.10
C CYS A 292 14.40 -4.22 12.59
N ASP A 293 14.49 -5.41 13.17
CA ASP A 293 15.47 -6.42 12.77
C ASP A 293 15.08 -7.07 11.44
N LYS A 294 13.78 -7.29 11.23
CA LYS A 294 13.22 -7.91 10.02
C LYS A 294 11.98 -7.14 9.54
N LEU A 295 11.90 -6.88 8.24
CA LEU A 295 10.72 -6.33 7.57
C LEU A 295 10.11 -7.40 6.64
N ILE A 296 8.85 -7.72 6.87
CA ILE A 296 8.05 -8.65 6.05
C ILE A 296 6.96 -7.84 5.34
N ASN A 297 7.11 -7.67 4.03
CA ASN A 297 6.12 -6.99 3.20
C ASN A 297 5.02 -7.96 2.75
N ILE A 298 3.76 -7.57 2.93
CA ILE A 298 2.58 -8.30 2.43
C ILE A 298 1.84 -7.41 1.41
N PRO A 299 2.34 -7.29 0.16
CA PRO A 299 1.73 -6.46 -0.86
C PRO A 299 0.39 -7.05 -1.34
N ALA A 300 -0.61 -6.18 -1.51
CA ALA A 300 -1.72 -6.49 -2.40
C ALA A 300 -1.22 -6.42 -3.85
N MET A 301 -1.35 -7.50 -4.60
CA MET A 301 -1.08 -7.49 -6.04
C MET A 301 -2.31 -6.96 -6.77
N LYS A 302 -2.21 -5.77 -7.37
CA LYS A 302 -3.33 -5.10 -8.02
C LYS A 302 -2.87 -4.36 -9.26
N THR A 303 -3.76 -4.18 -10.24
CA THR A 303 -3.52 -3.25 -11.35
C THR A 303 -3.58 -1.81 -10.83
N HIS A 304 -2.64 -0.97 -11.23
CA HIS A 304 -2.55 0.42 -10.79
C HIS A 304 -2.32 1.33 -11.99
N ASP A 305 -3.06 2.43 -12.05
CA ASP A 305 -3.06 3.38 -13.17
C ASP A 305 -1.71 4.06 -13.47
N ILE A 306 -0.82 4.22 -12.48
CA ILE A 306 0.48 4.88 -12.64
C ILE A 306 1.63 3.88 -12.91
N PRO A 307 1.94 2.92 -12.01
CA PRO A 307 3.03 1.96 -12.25
C PRO A 307 2.60 0.73 -13.07
N GLY A 308 1.32 0.62 -13.48
CA GLY A 308 0.76 -0.55 -14.17
C GLY A 308 0.28 -1.64 -13.19
N GLU A 309 1.14 -2.04 -12.26
CA GLU A 309 0.84 -3.03 -11.22
C GLU A 309 1.48 -2.66 -9.87
N THR A 310 0.95 -3.23 -8.79
CA THR A 310 1.58 -3.18 -7.47
C THR A 310 2.21 -4.52 -7.11
N THR A 311 3.47 -4.47 -6.72
CA THR A 311 4.24 -5.61 -6.22
C THR A 311 4.96 -5.21 -4.93
N ILE A 312 5.96 -5.99 -4.49
CA ILE A 312 6.69 -5.74 -3.24
C ILE A 312 7.26 -4.32 -3.13
N PHE A 313 7.72 -3.72 -4.23
CA PHE A 313 8.32 -2.38 -4.17
C PHE A 313 7.30 -1.27 -3.91
N LYS A 314 6.03 -1.48 -4.26
CA LYS A 314 4.98 -0.50 -3.96
C LYS A 314 4.77 -0.34 -2.46
N GLN A 315 5.08 -1.37 -1.67
CA GLN A 315 5.02 -1.29 -0.20
C GLN A 315 6.05 -0.33 0.39
N TYR A 316 7.06 0.14 -0.35
CA TYR A 316 7.92 1.21 0.17
C TYR A 316 7.28 2.60 0.07
N VAL A 317 6.10 2.72 -0.53
CA VAL A 317 5.29 3.95 -0.43
C VAL A 317 4.55 3.95 0.90
N GLY A 318 4.58 5.08 1.63
CA GLY A 318 3.99 5.17 2.97
C GLY A 318 4.86 4.55 4.07
N THR A 319 6.15 4.27 3.79
CA THR A 319 7.16 3.94 4.82
C THR A 319 7.68 5.18 5.54
N TYR A 320 7.46 6.34 4.95
CA TYR A 320 7.68 7.64 5.59
C TYR A 320 6.34 8.33 5.80
N MET A 321 6.27 9.17 6.83
CA MET A 321 5.06 9.85 7.24
C MET A 321 4.41 10.51 6.03
N HIS A 322 3.15 10.17 5.73
CA HIS A 322 2.38 10.81 4.66
C HIS A 322 2.48 12.34 4.74
N ASN A 323 2.38 12.84 5.96
CA ASN A 323 2.49 14.25 6.35
C ASN A 323 3.87 14.88 6.07
N ALA A 324 4.94 14.11 5.92
CA ALA A 324 6.25 14.63 5.50
C ALA A 324 6.30 14.94 4.00
N TYR A 325 5.46 14.31 3.20
CA TYR A 325 5.27 14.70 1.81
C TYR A 325 4.45 16.00 1.68
N GLU A 326 3.72 16.43 2.73
CA GLU A 326 2.83 17.61 2.72
C GLU A 326 3.54 18.97 2.81
N ALA A 327 4.85 19.05 3.05
CA ALA A 327 5.53 20.36 3.05
C ALA A 327 5.65 21.00 1.65
N THR A 328 5.42 20.25 0.56
CA THR A 328 5.68 20.74 -0.81
C THR A 328 4.75 20.20 -1.91
N TRP A 329 3.49 19.84 -1.62
CA TRP A 329 2.44 19.76 -2.66
C TRP A 329 1.97 21.15 -3.15
N GLY A 330 2.86 22.15 -3.14
CA GLY A 330 2.51 23.55 -3.39
C GLY A 330 3.66 24.56 -3.40
N LYS A 331 4.94 24.15 -3.47
CA LYS A 331 6.02 25.07 -3.87
C LYS A 331 6.67 24.59 -5.16
N MET A 332 5.99 24.97 -6.25
CA MET A 332 6.54 25.33 -7.56
C MET A 332 7.77 24.52 -8.03
N GLY A 333 7.50 23.54 -8.89
CA GLY A 333 8.21 23.41 -10.17
C GLY A 333 7.43 24.15 -11.24
#